data_AF-A0A8J2LBC4-F1
#
_entry.id   AF-A0A8J2LBC4-F1
#
_cell.length_a   1.000
_cell.length_b   1.000
_cell.length_c   1.000
_cell.angle_alpha   90.00
_cell.angle_beta   90.00
_cell.angle_gamma   90.00
#
_symmetry.space_group_name_H-M   'P 1'
#
loop_
_entity.id
_entity.type
_entity.pdbx_description
1 polymer ?
#
loop_
_entity_poly.entity_id
_entity_poly.type
_entity_poly.pdbx_seq_one_letter_code
_entity_poly.pdbx_strand_id
1 'polypeptide(L)'
;MRNNSIQSRNLYNEQATEFASDRVALIRKGPIVIEEDIDLEGGRGDGQNSPPPWIDDLLDIRYNCTLITQKMRELDTLQNKHVQRPTFDDDQSTELQIEETTQTITR
;
A
#
# COMPACT_ATOMS: atom_id res chain seq x y z
N MET A 1 -4.62 -13.07 61.70
CA MET A 1 -4.30 -12.17 60.56
C MET A 1 -3.32 -12.85 59.62
N ARG A 2 -3.80 -13.62 58.64
CA ARG A 2 -2.93 -14.48 57.80
C ARG A 2 -3.59 -14.69 56.43
N ASN A 3 -3.71 -13.63 55.63
CA ASN A 3 -4.15 -13.76 54.22
C ASN A 3 -3.77 -12.58 53.31
N ASN A 4 -3.48 -11.39 53.86
CA ASN A 4 -3.21 -10.22 53.03
C ASN A 4 -1.98 -10.35 52.11
N SER A 5 -0.94 -11.10 52.50
CA SER A 5 0.28 -11.24 51.68
C SER A 5 0.13 -12.20 50.50
N ILE A 6 -0.74 -13.21 50.60
CA ILE A 6 -1.02 -14.15 49.52
C ILE A 6 -1.97 -13.49 48.52
N GLN A 7 -2.99 -12.80 49.04
CA GLN A 7 -3.96 -12.09 48.21
C GLN A 7 -3.31 -10.93 47.43
N SER A 8 -2.43 -10.14 48.06
CA SER A 8 -1.70 -9.08 47.36
C SER A 8 -0.75 -9.63 46.31
N ARG A 9 -0.04 -10.73 46.59
CA ARG A 9 0.84 -11.38 45.63
C ARG A 9 0.09 -11.91 44.40
N ASN A 10 -1.11 -12.45 44.58
CA ASN A 10 -1.92 -12.96 43.47
C ASN A 10 -2.43 -11.82 42.57
N LEU A 11 -2.89 -10.71 43.15
CA LEU A 11 -3.35 -9.53 42.40
C LEU A 11 -2.28 -8.94 41.48
N TYR A 12 -1.04 -8.80 41.97
CA TYR A 12 0.05 -8.28 41.14
C TYR A 12 0.50 -9.29 40.07
N ASN A 13 0.41 -10.59 40.35
CA ASN A 13 0.80 -11.62 39.40
C ASN A 13 -0.21 -11.75 38.25
N GLU A 14 -1.51 -11.65 38.54
CA GLU A 14 -2.58 -11.64 37.53
C GLU A 14 -2.49 -10.41 36.62
N GLN A 15 -2.30 -9.21 37.19
CA GLN A 15 -2.09 -7.99 36.42
C GLN A 15 -0.81 -8.06 35.57
N ALA A 16 0.29 -8.57 36.12
CA ALA A 16 1.53 -8.74 35.36
C ALA A 16 1.36 -9.70 34.18
N THR A 17 0.59 -10.79 34.32
CA THR A 17 0.29 -11.71 33.22
C THR A 17 -0.64 -11.11 32.16
N GLU A 18 -1.64 -10.33 32.56
CA GLU A 18 -2.60 -9.71 31.65
C GLU A 18 -1.94 -8.58 30.83
N PHE A 19 -1.15 -7.71 31.47
CA PHE A 19 -0.39 -6.65 30.77
C PHE A 19 0.85 -7.16 30.02
N ALA A 20 1.43 -8.31 30.41
CA ALA A 20 2.50 -8.94 29.64
C ALA A 20 1.96 -9.67 28.40
N SER A 21 0.74 -10.21 28.44
CA SER A 21 0.10 -10.84 27.27
C SER A 21 -0.08 -9.84 26.13
N ASP A 22 -0.65 -8.67 26.40
CA ASP A 22 -0.87 -7.63 25.38
C ASP A 22 0.44 -7.02 24.86
N ARG A 23 1.48 -6.90 25.70
CA ARG A 23 2.79 -6.39 25.29
C ARG A 23 3.61 -7.40 24.47
N VAL A 24 3.37 -8.70 24.64
CA VAL A 24 4.07 -9.77 23.93
C VAL A 24 3.30 -10.24 22.69
N ALA A 25 1.99 -9.97 22.61
CA ALA A 25 1.15 -10.32 21.46
C ALA A 25 1.49 -9.54 20.18
N LEU A 26 2.07 -8.33 20.28
CA LEU A 26 2.41 -7.50 19.12
C LEU A 26 3.83 -7.75 18.58
N ILE A 27 4.66 -8.49 19.31
CA ILE A 27 6.01 -8.84 18.85
C ILE A 27 5.91 -10.19 18.15
N ARG A 28 5.78 -10.15 16.82
CA ARG A 28 5.95 -11.33 15.95
C ARG A 28 7.25 -12.03 16.34
N LYS A 29 7.15 -13.20 16.98
CA LYS A 29 8.30 -14.09 17.17
C LYS A 29 8.48 -14.92 15.91
N GLY A 30 9.15 -14.35 14.92
CA GLY A 30 9.52 -15.03 13.69
C GLY A 30 10.30 -14.11 12.76
N PRO A 31 11.24 -14.65 11.96
CA PRO A 31 11.97 -13.84 11.01
C PRO A 31 10.98 -13.21 10.03
N ILE A 32 11.08 -11.90 9.83
CA ILE A 32 10.36 -11.20 8.77
C ILE A 32 11.06 -11.62 7.47
N VAL A 33 10.55 -12.68 6.85
CA VAL A 33 10.96 -13.06 5.50
C VAL A 33 10.06 -12.27 4.56
N ILE A 34 10.62 -11.22 3.97
CA ILE A 34 9.99 -10.43 2.90
C ILE A 34 10.31 -11.15 1.60
N GLU A 35 9.79 -12.36 1.40
CA GLU A 35 9.87 -13.04 0.12
C GLU A 35 8.95 -14.26 0.16
N GLU A 36 7.95 -14.21 -0.74
CA GLU A 36 7.28 -15.35 -1.38
C GLU A 36 6.56 -16.40 -0.50
N ASP A 37 5.26 -16.55 -0.75
CA ASP A 37 4.32 -17.55 -0.21
C ASP A 37 4.21 -17.67 1.33
N ILE A 38 3.25 -16.91 1.88
CA ILE A 38 2.72 -17.16 3.22
C ILE A 38 1.67 -18.28 3.09
N ASP A 39 2.13 -19.54 3.13
CA ASP A 39 1.26 -20.68 3.43
C ASP A 39 0.77 -20.57 4.89
N LEU A 40 -0.42 -19.99 5.03
CA LEU A 40 -1.12 -19.75 6.28
C LEU A 40 -1.84 -21.02 6.78
N GLU A 41 -1.13 -22.11 7.05
CA GLU A 41 -1.72 -23.28 7.70
C GLU A 41 -1.70 -23.12 9.22
N GLY A 42 -2.78 -22.55 9.78
CA GLY A 42 -2.82 -22.26 11.22
C GLY A 42 -4.13 -21.88 11.87
N GLY A 43 -5.28 -22.33 11.34
CA GLY A 43 -6.51 -22.53 12.12
C GLY A 43 -7.35 -21.31 12.50
N ARG A 44 -8.40 -21.04 11.72
CA ARG A 44 -9.84 -21.07 12.13
C ARG A 44 -10.73 -20.47 11.02
N GLY A 45 -11.61 -21.31 10.47
CA GLY A 45 -12.88 -20.91 9.86
C GLY A 45 -12.82 -20.37 8.42
N ASP A 46 -12.98 -21.26 7.44
CA ASP A 46 -13.74 -21.11 6.19
C ASP A 46 -13.71 -19.78 5.39
N GLY A 47 -12.63 -19.00 5.48
CA GLY A 47 -12.50 -17.73 4.75
C GLY A 47 -11.09 -17.10 4.73
N GLN A 48 -10.05 -17.86 5.11
CA GLN A 48 -8.69 -17.33 5.29
C GLN A 48 -7.77 -17.48 4.05
N ASN A 49 -8.25 -18.11 2.97
CA ASN A 49 -7.50 -18.26 1.71
C ASN A 49 -8.04 -17.40 0.56
N SER A 50 -9.11 -16.63 0.76
CA SER A 50 -9.54 -15.67 -0.25
C SER A 50 -8.68 -14.42 -0.15
N PRO A 51 -8.17 -13.90 -1.28
CA PRO A 51 -7.44 -12.64 -1.24
C PRO A 51 -8.37 -11.53 -0.70
N PRO A 52 -7.81 -10.50 -0.05
CA PRO A 52 -8.61 -9.42 0.49
C PRO A 52 -9.49 -8.78 -0.59
N PRO A 53 -10.72 -8.34 -0.27
CA PRO A 53 -11.65 -7.81 -1.27
C PRO A 53 -11.16 -6.54 -1.97
N TRP A 54 -10.19 -5.83 -1.38
CA TRP A 54 -9.56 -4.63 -1.97
C TRP A 54 -8.38 -4.95 -2.90
N ILE A 55 -8.02 -6.23 -3.08
CA ILE A 55 -6.86 -6.60 -3.89
C ILE A 55 -7.02 -6.15 -5.35
N ASP A 56 -8.23 -6.28 -5.89
CA ASP A 56 -8.53 -5.91 -7.27
C ASP A 56 -8.47 -4.39 -7.43
N ASP A 57 -9.06 -3.66 -6.47
CA ASP A 57 -8.96 -2.19 -6.41
C ASP A 57 -7.49 -1.72 -6.35
N LEU A 58 -6.64 -2.43 -5.59
CA LEU A 58 -5.21 -2.11 -5.51
C LEU A 58 -4.50 -2.36 -6.84
N LEU A 59 -4.82 -3.45 -7.53
CA LEU A 59 -4.25 -3.78 -8.84
C LEU A 59 -4.66 -2.72 -9.87
N ASP A 60 -5.92 -2.30 -9.87
CA ASP A 60 -6.44 -1.25 -10.74
C ASP A 60 -5.76 0.09 -10.48
N ILE A 61 -5.61 0.49 -9.21
CA ILE A 61 -4.88 1.70 -8.83
C ILE A 61 -3.44 1.63 -9.33
N ARG A 62 -2.76 0.49 -9.13
CA ARG A 62 -1.37 0.31 -9.56
C ARG A 62 -1.22 0.42 -11.08
N TYR A 63 -2.15 -0.19 -11.81
CA TYR A 63 -2.20 -0.09 -13.27
C TYR A 63 -2.41 1.36 -13.72
N ASN A 64 -3.40 2.05 -13.15
CA ASN A 64 -3.70 3.45 -13.47
C ASN A 64 -2.52 4.37 -13.15
N CYS A 65 -1.84 4.21 -12.01
CA CYS A 65 -0.63 4.96 -11.69
C CYS A 65 0.48 4.74 -12.72
N THR A 66 0.65 3.51 -13.21
CA THR A 66 1.64 3.18 -14.23
C THR A 66 1.31 3.85 -15.57
N LEU A 67 0.03 3.79 -15.97
CA LEU A 67 -0.46 4.41 -17.19
C LEU A 67 -0.32 5.94 -17.15
N ILE A 68 -0.71 6.57 -16.04
CA ILE A 68 -0.53 8.02 -15.82
C ILE A 68 0.95 8.41 -15.93
N THR A 69 1.83 7.64 -15.28
CA THR A 69 3.28 7.91 -15.33
C THR A 69 3.82 7.83 -16.76
N GLN A 70 3.37 6.84 -17.54
CA GLN A 70 3.74 6.72 -18.95
C GLN A 70 3.24 7.92 -19.77
N LYS A 71 1.98 8.31 -19.60
CA LYS A 71 1.37 9.44 -20.30
C LYS A 71 2.02 10.77 -19.93
N MET A 72 2.44 10.96 -18.69
CA MET A 72 3.20 12.13 -18.25
C MET A 72 4.57 12.23 -18.95
N ARG A 73 5.25 11.09 -19.19
CA ARG A 73 6.50 11.09 -19.97
C ARG A 73 6.26 11.44 -21.44
N GLU A 74 5.19 10.91 -22.03
CA GLU A 74 4.78 11.27 -23.39
C GLU A 74 4.51 12.78 -23.51
N LEU A 75 3.76 13.34 -22.57
CA LEU A 75 3.48 14.77 -22.49
C LEU A 75 4.76 15.61 -22.38
N ASP A 76 5.71 15.21 -21.53
CA ASP A 76 7.01 15.88 -21.40
C ASP A 76 7.80 15.87 -22.72
N THR A 77 7.79 14.75 -23.46
CA THR A 77 8.43 14.70 -24.78
C THR A 77 7.77 15.61 -25.80
N LEU A 78 6.43 15.66 -25.84
CA LEU A 78 5.68 16.53 -26.73
C LEU A 78 5.92 18.01 -26.40
N GLN A 79 5.93 18.38 -25.13
CA GLN A 79 6.18 19.74 -24.68
C GLN A 79 7.61 20.19 -25.00
N ASN A 80 8.60 19.32 -24.78
CA ASN A 80 9.99 19.60 -25.16
C ASN A 80 10.13 19.82 -26.66
N LYS A 81 9.48 18.98 -27.48
CA LYS A 81 9.43 19.15 -28.94
C LYS A 81 8.80 20.48 -29.33
N HIS A 82 7.68 20.86 -28.71
CA HIS A 82 6.97 22.11 -28.99
C HIS A 82 7.83 23.34 -28.67
N VAL A 83 8.51 23.35 -27.52
CA VAL A 83 9.40 24.47 -27.10
C VAL A 83 10.63 24.60 -28.00
N GLN A 84 11.14 23.49 -28.54
CA GLN A 84 12.29 23.47 -29.44
C GLN A 84 11.92 23.71 -30.91
N ARG A 85 10.64 23.98 -31.21
CA ARG A 85 10.15 24.14 -32.57
C ARG A 85 10.77 25.38 -33.24
N PRO A 86 11.27 25.28 -34.49
CA PRO A 86 11.75 26.45 -35.24
C PRO A 86 10.61 27.47 -35.47
N THR A 87 10.95 28.75 -35.46
CA THR A 87 10.00 29.88 -35.57
C THR A 87 9.21 29.98 -36.88
N PHE A 88 9.46 29.11 -37.87
CA PHE A 88 8.77 29.10 -39.17
C PHE A 88 7.93 27.84 -39.40
N ASP A 89 7.86 26.97 -38.40
CA ASP A 89 6.93 25.85 -38.40
C ASP A 89 5.67 26.32 -37.68
N ASP A 90 4.54 26.38 -38.38
CA ASP A 90 3.22 26.81 -37.86
C ASP A 90 2.28 25.62 -37.60
N ASP A 91 2.80 24.38 -37.57
CA ASP A 91 1.98 23.19 -37.37
C ASP A 91 1.38 23.10 -35.96
N GLN A 92 0.04 23.15 -35.87
CA GLN A 92 -0.73 23.01 -34.64
C GLN A 92 -0.94 21.56 -34.19
N SER A 93 -0.49 20.57 -34.97
CA SER A 93 -0.67 19.14 -34.63
C SER A 93 -0.13 18.78 -33.24
N THR A 94 1.01 19.36 -32.86
CA THR A 94 1.63 19.07 -31.55
C THR A 94 0.82 19.66 -30.40
N GLU A 95 0.20 20.84 -30.60
CA GLU A 95 -0.65 21.49 -29.59
C GLU A 95 -1.92 20.66 -29.33
N LEU A 96 -2.55 20.15 -30.38
CA LEU A 96 -3.72 19.26 -30.27
C LEU A 96 -3.36 17.95 -29.55
N GLN A 97 -2.19 17.37 -29.83
CA GLN A 97 -1.73 16.15 -29.14
C GLN A 97 -1.44 16.39 -27.66
N ILE A 98 -0.89 17.56 -27.31
CA ILE A 98 -0.68 17.97 -25.92
C ILE A 98 -2.02 18.10 -25.19
N GLU A 99 -3.01 18.74 -25.82
CA GLU A 99 -4.36 18.89 -25.25
C GLU A 99 -5.03 17.53 -25.01
N GLU A 100 -5.03 16.66 -26.03
CA GLU A 100 -5.61 15.31 -25.94
C GLU A 100 -4.94 14.47 -24.84
N THR A 101 -3.61 14.50 -24.77
CA THR A 101 -2.85 13.75 -23.75
C THR A 101 -3.12 14.29 -22.36
N THR A 102 -3.20 15.61 -22.20
CA THR A 102 -3.52 16.26 -20.91
C THR A 102 -4.94 15.92 -20.46
N GLN A 103 -5.90 15.92 -21.39
CA GLN A 103 -7.27 15.55 -21.08
C GLN A 103 -7.38 14.08 -20.69
N THR A 104 -6.64 13.19 -21.37
CA THR A 104 -6.58 11.75 -21.06
C THR A 104 -5.98 11.47 -19.69
N ILE A 105 -5.00 12.25 -19.23
CA ILE A 105 -4.41 12.11 -17.89
C ILE A 105 -5.36 12.60 -16.80
N THR A 106 -6.14 13.65 -17.09
CA THR A 106 -7.00 14.31 -16.08
C THR A 106 -8.34 13.59 -15.89
N ARG A 107 -8.82 12.89 -16.91
CA ARG A 107 -10.11 12.21 -16.93
C ARG A 107 -10.02 10.79 -16.39
#